data_AF-A0A1A2P529-F1
#
_entry.id   AF-A0A1A2P529-F1
#
_cell.length_a   1.000
_cell.length_b   1.000
_cell.length_c   1.000
_cell.angle_alpha   90.00
_cell.angle_beta   90.00
_cell.angle_gamma   90.00
#
_symmetry.space_group_name_H-M   'P 1'
#
loop_
_entity.id
_entity.type
_entity.pdbx_description
1 polymer ?
#
loop_
_entity_poly.entity_id
_entity_poly.type
_entity_poly.pdbx_seq_one_letter_code
_entity_poly.pdbx_strand_id
1 'polypeptide(L)'
;MISLRQHALSLAAVFLALAVGVVLGSGFLSDTLLSSLRDEKRDLHTQINGLNDQKNVLNEKLSAANNFDTQLVGRMVHDTLGGKSVVLFRTPDAKDDDVAAVSKFIGQAGGAVTGTVSLTSEFVEANSAEKLQTVVNSSILPAGQQLSTKLVDQGSQAGDLMGIALLVNSNPAVPPVEEAQRDTVLAALRDTGFITYQPSEHMGAANAALVVTGGALPQDAGNRGVSVARFAAALAPHGSGTLLAGRDGSATGGAAVAVTRADAQMNSAVSTVDNVDTAPGRITAVLGLHDLVNGGHAGQYGTGHGATSITVPQ
;
A
#
# COMPACT_ATOMS: atom_id res chain seq x y z
N MET A 1 81.59 35.31 -25.26
CA MET A 1 80.50 35.31 -26.25
C MET A 1 80.16 33.88 -26.57
N ILE A 2 79.13 33.34 -25.91
CA ILE A 2 78.62 31.99 -26.15
C ILE A 2 78.01 32.04 -27.57
N SER A 3 78.53 31.23 -28.49
CA SER A 3 78.13 31.31 -29.90
C SER A 3 76.64 30.98 -30.05
N LEU A 4 75.93 31.65 -30.98
CA LEU A 4 74.50 31.40 -31.29
C LEU A 4 74.16 29.91 -31.49
N ARG A 5 75.13 29.10 -31.89
CA ARG A 5 75.03 27.63 -32.04
C ARG A 5 74.83 26.90 -30.70
N GLN A 6 75.44 27.36 -29.61
CA GLN A 6 75.34 26.71 -28.29
C GLN A 6 73.98 26.99 -27.62
N HIS A 7 73.39 28.17 -27.80
CA HIS A 7 72.04 28.47 -27.29
C HIS A 7 70.96 27.69 -28.04
N ALA A 8 71.09 27.53 -29.36
CA ALA A 8 70.17 26.71 -30.15
C ALA A 8 70.22 25.23 -29.74
N LEU A 9 71.42 24.70 -29.46
CA LEU A 9 71.60 23.31 -29.00
C LEU A 9 71.00 23.06 -27.61
N SER A 10 71.14 24.00 -26.67
CA SER A 10 70.54 23.91 -25.35
C SER A 10 69.01 23.93 -25.40
N LEU A 11 68.43 24.84 -26.20
CA LEU A 11 66.98 24.93 -26.38
C LEU A 11 66.42 23.64 -27.01
N ALA A 12 67.10 23.10 -28.03
CA ALA A 12 66.71 21.84 -28.66
C ALA A 12 66.77 20.65 -27.68
N ALA A 13 67.79 20.59 -26.81
CA ALA A 13 67.91 19.55 -25.80
C ALA A 13 66.78 19.60 -24.75
N VAL A 14 66.38 20.81 -24.31
CA VAL A 14 65.27 21.00 -23.37
C VAL A 14 63.94 20.58 -24.00
N PHE A 15 63.66 20.99 -25.24
CA PHE A 15 62.43 20.57 -25.94
C PHE A 15 62.38 19.07 -26.18
N LEU A 16 63.51 18.44 -26.52
CA LEU A 16 63.60 16.98 -26.68
C LEU A 16 63.33 16.27 -25.34
N ALA A 17 63.93 16.72 -24.24
CA ALA A 17 63.71 16.16 -22.93
C ALA A 17 62.24 16.29 -22.48
N LEU A 18 61.59 17.41 -22.79
CA LEU A 18 60.18 17.65 -22.48
C LEU A 18 59.26 16.76 -23.33
N ALA A 19 59.52 16.65 -24.63
CA ALA A 19 58.79 15.76 -25.52
C ALA A 19 58.90 14.29 -25.08
N VAL A 20 60.11 13.83 -24.75
CA VAL A 20 60.35 12.48 -24.23
C VAL A 20 59.68 12.27 -22.87
N GLY A 21 59.75 13.26 -21.97
CA GLY A 21 59.09 13.22 -20.67
C GLY A 21 57.57 13.12 -20.77
N VAL A 22 56.94 13.85 -21.69
CA VAL A 22 55.48 13.81 -21.92
C VAL A 22 55.06 12.48 -22.55
N VAL A 23 55.82 11.98 -23.54
CA VAL A 23 55.53 10.69 -24.19
C VAL A 23 55.64 9.53 -23.20
N LEU A 24 56.67 9.51 -22.36
CA LEU A 24 56.85 8.48 -21.33
C LEU A 24 55.83 8.61 -20.19
N GLY A 25 55.52 9.84 -19.76
CA GLY A 25 54.54 10.08 -18.69
C GLY A 25 53.10 9.74 -19.08
N SER A 26 52.74 9.94 -20.35
CA SER A 26 51.37 9.66 -20.85
C SER A 26 51.17 8.21 -21.31
N GLY A 27 52.19 7.56 -21.90
CA GLY A 27 52.07 6.20 -22.43
C GLY A 27 51.94 5.11 -21.35
N PHE A 28 52.64 5.24 -20.21
CA PHE A 28 52.64 4.19 -19.17
C PHE A 28 51.45 4.28 -18.21
N LEU A 29 50.93 5.49 -17.97
CA LEU A 29 49.86 5.75 -17.01
C LEU A 29 48.46 5.57 -17.62
N SER A 30 48.31 5.83 -18.92
CA SER A 30 47.02 5.68 -19.61
C SER A 30 46.64 4.21 -19.81
N ASP A 31 47.56 3.35 -20.22
CA ASP A 31 47.25 1.93 -20.46
C ASP A 31 46.95 1.13 -19.18
N THR A 32 47.61 1.46 -18.06
CA THR A 32 47.37 0.81 -16.75
C THR A 32 46.05 1.27 -16.11
N LEU A 33 45.73 2.56 -16.19
CA LEU A 33 44.43 3.07 -15.71
C LEU A 33 43.28 2.64 -16.61
N LEU A 34 43.46 2.61 -17.94
CA LEU A 34 42.43 2.15 -18.87
C LEU A 34 42.19 0.64 -18.78
N SER A 35 43.21 -0.17 -18.52
CA SER A 35 43.04 -1.61 -18.26
C SER A 35 42.32 -1.85 -16.94
N SER A 36 42.72 -1.17 -15.86
CA SER A 36 42.02 -1.25 -14.57
C SER A 36 40.54 -0.85 -14.69
N LEU A 37 40.22 0.24 -15.39
CA LEU A 37 38.84 0.67 -15.61
C LEU A 37 38.04 -0.30 -16.50
N ARG A 38 38.68 -0.94 -17.48
CA ARG A 38 38.04 -1.98 -18.32
C ARG A 38 37.79 -3.25 -17.53
N ASP A 39 38.72 -3.65 -16.67
CA ASP A 39 38.57 -4.83 -15.81
C ASP A 39 37.51 -4.59 -14.74
N GLU A 40 37.48 -3.42 -14.10
CA GLU A 40 36.43 -3.03 -13.16
C GLU A 40 35.06 -2.97 -13.87
N LYS A 41 34.99 -2.40 -15.07
CA LYS A 41 33.75 -2.43 -15.88
C LYS A 41 33.30 -3.87 -16.17
N ARG A 42 34.22 -4.77 -16.53
CA ARG A 42 33.91 -6.19 -16.82
C ARG A 42 33.46 -6.93 -15.58
N ASP A 43 34.09 -6.67 -14.44
CA ASP A 43 33.71 -7.23 -13.14
C ASP A 43 32.31 -6.75 -12.73
N LEU A 44 32.03 -5.44 -12.83
CA LEU A 44 30.68 -4.90 -12.60
C LEU A 44 29.64 -5.54 -13.53
N HIS A 45 29.94 -5.74 -14.82
CA HIS A 45 29.01 -6.42 -15.74
C HIS A 45 28.76 -7.88 -15.31
N THR A 46 29.81 -8.57 -14.85
CA THR A 46 29.69 -9.96 -14.37
C THR A 46 28.86 -10.02 -13.08
N GLN A 47 29.07 -9.08 -12.14
CA GLN A 47 28.28 -8.95 -10.92
C GLN A 47 26.81 -8.60 -11.23
N ILE A 48 26.55 -7.67 -12.16
CA ILE A 48 25.20 -7.32 -12.60
C ILE A 48 24.49 -8.54 -13.20
N ASN A 49 25.16 -9.29 -14.07
CA ASN A 49 24.60 -10.50 -14.65
C ASN A 49 24.31 -11.56 -13.58
N GLY A 50 25.25 -11.81 -12.67
CA GLY A 50 25.07 -12.75 -11.57
C GLY A 50 23.93 -12.36 -10.62
N LEU A 51 23.79 -11.07 -10.29
CA LEU A 51 22.68 -10.54 -9.48
C LEU A 51 21.34 -10.68 -10.21
N ASN A 52 21.30 -10.43 -11.52
CA ASN A 52 20.10 -10.63 -12.34
C ASN A 52 19.69 -12.11 -12.39
N ASP A 53 20.63 -13.03 -12.55
CA ASP A 53 20.35 -14.47 -12.55
C ASP A 53 19.83 -14.94 -11.19
N GLN A 54 20.45 -14.49 -10.09
CA GLN A 54 19.96 -14.79 -8.74
C GLN A 54 18.55 -14.23 -8.52
N LYS A 55 18.28 -12.99 -8.96
CA LYS A 55 16.95 -12.39 -8.89
C LYS A 55 15.92 -13.22 -9.66
N ASN A 56 16.27 -13.70 -10.85
CA ASN A 56 15.38 -14.54 -11.65
C ASN A 56 15.05 -15.86 -10.94
N VAL A 57 16.07 -16.56 -10.42
CA VAL A 57 15.87 -17.81 -9.66
C VAL A 57 15.02 -17.58 -8.40
N LEU A 58 15.24 -16.48 -7.67
CA LEU A 58 14.43 -16.13 -6.50
C LEU A 58 12.98 -15.84 -6.89
N ASN A 59 12.75 -15.11 -7.98
CA ASN A 59 11.42 -14.81 -8.49
C ASN A 59 10.67 -16.07 -8.94
N GLU A 60 11.35 -17.01 -9.59
CA GLU A 60 10.77 -18.30 -9.97
C GLU A 60 10.35 -19.11 -8.73
N LYS A 61 11.23 -19.21 -7.73
CA LYS A 61 10.92 -19.88 -6.46
C LYS A 61 9.75 -19.22 -5.73
N LEU A 62 9.73 -17.89 -5.67
CA LEU A 62 8.63 -17.14 -5.05
C LEU A 62 7.30 -17.36 -5.79
N SER A 63 7.34 -17.37 -7.12
CA SER A 63 6.17 -17.67 -7.95
C SER A 63 5.66 -19.09 -7.73
N ALA A 64 6.57 -20.07 -7.63
CA ALA A 64 6.21 -21.45 -7.31
C ALA A 64 5.58 -21.58 -5.91
N ALA A 65 6.14 -20.92 -4.91
CA ALA A 65 5.59 -20.89 -3.54
C ALA A 65 4.20 -20.23 -3.52
N ASN A 66 4.04 -19.06 -4.14
CA ASN A 66 2.74 -18.38 -4.24
C ASN A 66 1.68 -19.24 -4.95
N ASN A 67 2.07 -19.98 -5.99
CA ASN A 67 1.17 -20.89 -6.69
C ASN A 67 0.75 -22.07 -5.80
N PHE A 68 1.70 -22.65 -5.06
CA PHE A 68 1.42 -23.71 -4.09
C PHE A 68 0.45 -23.23 -3.00
N ASP A 69 0.70 -22.06 -2.42
CA ASP A 69 -0.18 -21.46 -1.43
C ASP A 69 -1.58 -21.23 -2.02
N THR A 70 -1.67 -20.66 -3.23
CA THR A 70 -2.95 -20.43 -3.93
C THR A 70 -3.75 -21.72 -4.14
N GLN A 71 -3.08 -22.84 -4.43
CA GLN A 71 -3.74 -24.14 -4.55
C GLN A 71 -4.26 -24.68 -3.21
N LEU A 72 -3.63 -24.29 -2.10
CA LEU A 72 -4.02 -24.68 -0.75
C LEU A 72 -5.01 -23.72 -0.08
N VAL A 73 -5.09 -22.45 -0.52
CA VAL A 73 -6.01 -21.41 -0.01
C VAL A 73 -7.40 -22.00 0.19
N GLY A 74 -7.95 -22.63 -0.84
CA GLY A 74 -9.32 -23.14 -0.83
C GLY A 74 -9.61 -24.18 0.25
N ARG A 75 -8.60 -24.84 0.83
CA ARG A 75 -8.76 -25.72 2.00
C ARG A 75 -8.48 -25.01 3.33
N MET A 76 -7.58 -24.02 3.33
CA MET A 76 -7.20 -23.28 4.54
C MET A 76 -8.24 -22.24 4.94
N VAL A 77 -8.89 -21.60 3.97
CA VAL A 77 -9.90 -20.55 4.22
C VAL A 77 -11.33 -21.05 3.99
N HIS A 78 -11.53 -22.33 3.68
CA HIS A 78 -12.86 -22.85 3.36
C HIS A 78 -13.86 -22.53 4.48
N ASP A 79 -14.99 -21.93 4.11
CA ASP A 79 -16.09 -21.54 4.99
C ASP A 79 -15.71 -20.67 6.19
N THR A 80 -14.50 -20.08 6.22
CA THR A 80 -14.13 -19.17 7.31
C THR A 80 -15.00 -17.91 7.29
N LEU A 81 -15.38 -17.40 6.13
CA LEU A 81 -16.31 -16.27 6.00
C LEU A 81 -17.74 -16.73 5.63
N GLY A 82 -18.08 -17.98 5.90
CA GLY A 82 -19.38 -18.57 5.55
C GLY A 82 -20.57 -17.71 5.99
N GLY A 83 -21.33 -17.21 5.03
CA GLY A 83 -22.53 -16.39 5.28
C GLY A 83 -22.24 -14.98 5.79
N LYS A 84 -20.99 -14.51 5.72
CA LYS A 84 -20.59 -13.15 6.08
C LYS A 84 -20.44 -12.27 4.85
N SER A 85 -20.87 -11.03 4.96
CA SER A 85 -20.74 -10.02 3.91
C SER A 85 -19.58 -9.07 4.20
N VAL A 86 -18.83 -8.70 3.17
CA VAL A 86 -17.65 -7.81 3.26
C VAL A 86 -17.77 -6.71 2.22
N VAL A 87 -17.56 -5.46 2.63
CA VAL A 87 -17.40 -4.35 1.68
C VAL A 87 -15.92 -4.07 1.45
N LEU A 88 -15.53 -3.89 0.19
CA LEU A 88 -14.17 -3.57 -0.19
C LEU A 88 -14.03 -2.06 -0.40
N PHE A 89 -13.03 -1.47 0.22
CA PHE A 89 -12.60 -0.11 -0.07
C PHE A 89 -11.25 -0.14 -0.77
N ARG A 90 -11.15 0.59 -1.88
CA ARG A 90 -9.91 0.71 -2.65
C ARG A 90 -9.38 2.13 -2.52
N THR A 91 -8.13 2.30 -2.13
CA THR A 91 -7.48 3.61 -2.17
C THR A 91 -6.95 3.94 -3.58
N PRO A 92 -6.66 5.22 -3.90
CA PRO A 92 -6.19 5.60 -5.24
C PRO A 92 -4.88 4.92 -5.69
N ASP A 93 -4.02 4.57 -4.73
CA ASP A 93 -2.73 3.92 -4.95
C ASP A 93 -2.80 2.38 -4.93
N ALA A 94 -3.96 1.81 -4.63
CA ALA A 94 -4.16 0.36 -4.64
C ALA A 94 -4.20 -0.21 -6.07
N LYS A 95 -3.58 -1.37 -6.25
CA LYS A 95 -3.52 -2.10 -7.53
C LYS A 95 -4.79 -2.92 -7.75
N ASP A 96 -5.30 -2.90 -8.98
CA ASP A 96 -6.47 -3.67 -9.39
C ASP A 96 -6.34 -5.18 -9.10
N ASP A 97 -5.17 -5.74 -9.39
CA ASP A 97 -4.90 -7.16 -9.19
C ASP A 97 -4.98 -7.58 -7.71
N ASP A 98 -4.59 -6.69 -6.79
CA ASP A 98 -4.66 -6.98 -5.35
C ASP A 98 -6.11 -6.98 -4.86
N VAL A 99 -6.91 -5.99 -5.28
CA VAL A 99 -8.35 -5.90 -4.95
C VAL A 99 -9.11 -7.10 -5.53
N ALA A 100 -8.84 -7.46 -6.79
CA ALA A 100 -9.48 -8.60 -7.45
C ALA A 100 -9.10 -9.93 -6.80
N ALA A 101 -7.83 -10.12 -6.43
CA ALA A 101 -7.37 -11.34 -5.77
C ALA A 101 -7.96 -11.49 -4.36
N VAL A 102 -8.02 -10.41 -3.59
CA VAL A 102 -8.65 -10.39 -2.26
C VAL A 102 -10.14 -10.70 -2.37
N SER A 103 -10.85 -10.07 -3.31
CA SER A 103 -12.28 -10.35 -3.58
C SER A 103 -12.51 -11.83 -3.89
N LYS A 104 -11.66 -12.43 -4.73
CA LYS A 104 -11.70 -13.87 -5.03
C LYS A 104 -11.49 -14.73 -3.78
N PHE A 105 -10.55 -14.38 -2.91
CA PHE A 105 -10.27 -15.16 -1.70
C PHE A 105 -11.40 -15.07 -0.67
N ILE A 106 -12.06 -13.91 -0.55
CA ILE A 106 -13.29 -13.77 0.25
C ILE A 106 -14.36 -14.73 -0.26
N GLY A 107 -14.58 -14.80 -1.58
CA GLY A 107 -15.52 -15.73 -2.20
C GLY A 107 -15.16 -17.20 -1.96
N GLN A 108 -13.88 -17.56 -2.07
CA GLN A 108 -13.40 -18.92 -1.77
C GLN A 108 -13.57 -19.29 -0.29
N ALA A 109 -13.60 -18.30 0.60
CA ALA A 109 -13.85 -18.48 2.02
C ALA A 109 -15.33 -18.58 2.39
N GLY A 110 -16.24 -18.57 1.40
CA GLY A 110 -17.69 -18.63 1.63
C GLY A 110 -18.32 -17.29 2.00
N GLY A 111 -17.55 -16.19 1.93
CA GLY A 111 -18.04 -14.83 2.12
C GLY A 111 -18.55 -14.19 0.83
N ALA A 112 -19.32 -13.12 0.97
CA ALA A 112 -19.83 -12.35 -0.16
C ALA A 112 -19.28 -10.91 -0.13
N VAL A 113 -18.72 -10.46 -1.26
CA VAL A 113 -18.38 -9.04 -1.43
C VAL A 113 -19.64 -8.28 -1.80
N THR A 114 -20.07 -7.33 -0.96
CA THR A 114 -21.29 -6.54 -1.22
C THR A 114 -21.07 -5.40 -2.20
N GLY A 115 -19.83 -5.09 -2.52
CA GLY A 115 -19.44 -4.13 -3.54
C GLY A 115 -18.06 -3.55 -3.27
N THR A 116 -17.52 -2.84 -4.26
CA THR A 116 -16.21 -2.19 -4.15
C THR A 116 -16.36 -0.67 -4.29
N VAL A 117 -16.00 0.05 -3.25
CA VAL A 117 -15.97 1.52 -3.26
C VAL A 117 -14.54 2.01 -3.43
N SER A 118 -14.29 2.78 -4.49
CA SER A 118 -12.99 3.35 -4.78
C SER A 118 -12.91 4.78 -4.27
N LEU A 119 -12.02 5.03 -3.31
CA LEU A 119 -11.68 6.36 -2.83
C LEU A 119 -10.87 7.09 -3.91
N THR A 120 -11.14 8.37 -4.11
CA THR A 120 -10.46 9.20 -5.13
C THR A 120 -9.23 9.92 -4.57
N SER A 121 -8.43 10.53 -5.44
CA SER A 121 -7.30 11.37 -5.00
C SER A 121 -7.79 12.53 -4.14
N GLU A 122 -8.94 13.11 -4.50
CA GLU A 122 -9.61 14.19 -3.78
C GLU A 122 -9.97 13.80 -2.35
N PHE A 123 -10.23 12.52 -2.08
CA PHE A 123 -10.50 12.00 -0.75
C PHE A 123 -9.26 11.96 0.14
N VAL A 124 -8.15 11.46 -0.40
CA VAL A 124 -6.91 11.27 0.38
C VAL A 124 -6.09 12.55 0.50
N GLU A 125 -6.35 13.54 -0.35
CA GLU A 125 -5.67 14.84 -0.33
C GLU A 125 -6.29 15.85 0.63
N ALA A 126 -5.44 16.54 1.39
CA ALA A 126 -5.84 17.43 2.50
C ALA A 126 -6.62 18.69 2.07
N ASN A 127 -6.54 19.10 0.79
CA ASN A 127 -7.15 20.34 0.30
C ASN A 127 -8.66 20.25 0.04
N SER A 128 -9.29 19.10 0.31
CA SER A 128 -10.72 18.91 0.10
C SER A 128 -11.54 18.92 1.39
N ALA A 129 -10.92 19.20 2.54
CA ALA A 129 -11.56 19.18 3.85
C ALA A 129 -12.76 20.15 3.96
N GLU A 130 -12.68 21.31 3.32
CA GLU A 130 -13.77 22.31 3.30
C GLU A 130 -14.97 21.85 2.45
N LYS A 131 -14.69 21.15 1.33
CA LYS A 131 -15.73 20.55 0.48
C LYS A 131 -16.38 19.36 1.15
N LEU A 132 -15.62 18.48 1.81
CA LEU A 132 -16.18 17.35 2.56
C LEU A 132 -16.96 17.84 3.79
N GLN A 133 -16.45 18.81 4.56
CA GLN A 133 -17.21 19.41 5.66
C GLN A 133 -18.54 19.99 5.16
N THR A 134 -18.55 20.63 4.00
CA THR A 134 -19.82 21.13 3.43
C THR A 134 -20.79 19.98 3.22
N VAL A 135 -20.39 18.86 2.60
CA VAL A 135 -21.26 17.69 2.33
C VAL A 135 -21.70 16.96 3.59
N VAL A 136 -20.77 16.75 4.53
CA VAL A 136 -21.02 16.10 5.81
C VAL A 136 -21.95 16.95 6.68
N ASN A 137 -21.79 18.27 6.68
CA ASN A 137 -22.64 19.20 7.43
C ASN A 137 -23.95 19.54 6.69
N SER A 138 -24.03 19.36 5.37
CA SER A 138 -25.20 19.71 4.53
C SER A 138 -26.13 18.54 4.24
N SER A 139 -26.27 17.63 5.20
CA SER A 139 -27.50 16.86 5.39
C SER A 139 -27.73 15.73 4.39
N ILE A 140 -27.01 14.61 4.56
CA ILE A 140 -27.53 13.27 4.20
C ILE A 140 -27.03 12.28 5.26
N LEU A 141 -27.58 12.37 6.47
CA LEU A 141 -27.44 11.30 7.46
C LEU A 141 -28.68 10.40 7.38
N PRO A 142 -28.52 9.07 7.36
CA PRO A 142 -29.64 8.16 7.53
C PRO A 142 -30.46 8.54 8.77
N ALA A 143 -31.79 8.42 8.67
CA ALA A 143 -32.68 8.88 9.73
C ALA A 143 -32.36 8.21 11.07
N GLY A 144 -32.19 9.01 12.13
CA GLY A 144 -31.89 8.52 13.48
C GLY A 144 -30.42 8.22 13.77
N GLN A 145 -29.51 8.42 12.81
CA GLN A 145 -28.07 8.27 13.00
C GLN A 145 -27.40 9.65 13.20
N GLN A 146 -26.37 9.69 14.04
CA GLN A 146 -25.55 10.88 14.26
C GLN A 146 -24.10 10.54 14.01
N LEU A 147 -23.39 11.42 13.31
CA LEU A 147 -21.94 11.30 13.21
C LEU A 147 -21.30 11.53 14.58
N SER A 148 -20.17 10.88 14.79
CA SER A 148 -19.36 11.08 15.98
C SER A 148 -18.86 12.52 16.04
N THR A 149 -19.26 13.25 17.08
CA THR A 149 -18.82 14.64 17.34
C THR A 149 -17.34 14.74 17.72
N LYS A 150 -16.68 13.59 17.95
CA LYS A 150 -15.25 13.50 18.24
C LYS A 150 -14.40 13.47 16.97
N LEU A 151 -14.99 13.13 15.82
CA LEU A 151 -14.29 13.02 14.56
C LEU A 151 -14.39 14.35 13.81
N VAL A 152 -13.31 15.11 13.84
CA VAL A 152 -13.24 16.46 13.25
C VAL A 152 -12.48 16.51 11.93
N ASP A 153 -11.73 15.45 11.61
CA ASP A 153 -10.97 15.36 10.37
C ASP A 153 -11.74 14.62 9.26
N GLN A 154 -11.40 14.98 8.02
CA GLN A 154 -12.08 14.56 6.80
C GLN A 154 -12.14 13.03 6.63
N GLY A 155 -11.00 12.35 6.83
CA GLY A 155 -10.92 10.88 6.67
C GLY A 155 -11.78 10.17 7.70
N SER A 156 -11.76 10.64 8.94
CA SER A 156 -12.61 10.10 10.01
C SER A 156 -14.10 10.33 9.77
N GLN A 157 -14.52 11.54 9.38
CA GLN A 157 -15.94 11.83 9.15
C GLN A 157 -16.52 11.02 7.99
N ALA A 158 -15.75 10.87 6.91
CA ALA A 158 -16.19 10.06 5.80
C ALA A 158 -16.19 8.57 6.14
N GLY A 159 -15.20 8.09 6.91
CA GLY A 159 -15.19 6.71 7.42
C GLY A 159 -16.37 6.40 8.33
N ASP A 160 -16.75 7.36 9.18
CA ASP A 160 -17.92 7.26 10.06
C ASP A 160 -19.22 7.20 9.23
N LEU A 161 -19.39 8.10 8.26
CA LEU A 161 -20.55 8.12 7.37
C LEU A 161 -20.67 6.83 6.53
N MET A 162 -19.55 6.37 5.96
CA MET A 162 -19.53 5.14 5.16
C MET A 162 -19.73 3.91 6.04
N GLY A 163 -19.21 3.92 7.26
CA GLY A 163 -19.46 2.87 8.25
C GLY A 163 -20.94 2.76 8.57
N ILE A 164 -21.60 3.88 8.89
CA ILE A 164 -23.04 3.94 9.14
C ILE A 164 -23.83 3.43 7.93
N ALA A 165 -23.47 3.87 6.72
CA ALA A 165 -24.23 3.54 5.52
C ALA A 165 -24.04 2.10 5.04
N LEU A 166 -22.83 1.54 5.16
CA LEU A 166 -22.45 0.27 4.52
C LEU A 166 -22.30 -0.90 5.50
N LEU A 167 -22.08 -0.65 6.80
CA LEU A 167 -21.79 -1.72 7.76
C LEU A 167 -23.00 -2.07 8.65
N VAL A 168 -23.12 -3.36 8.94
CA VAL A 168 -24.05 -3.91 9.91
C VAL A 168 -23.38 -3.83 11.27
N ASN A 169 -23.99 -3.07 12.18
CA ASN A 169 -23.46 -2.91 13.53
C ASN A 169 -23.40 -4.25 14.26
N SER A 170 -22.33 -4.45 15.04
CA SER A 170 -22.18 -5.63 15.90
C SER A 170 -23.22 -5.68 17.02
N ASN A 171 -23.80 -4.54 17.39
CA ASN A 171 -24.95 -4.47 18.29
C ASN A 171 -26.25 -4.74 17.51
N PRO A 172 -26.95 -5.86 17.76
CA PRO A 172 -28.18 -6.21 17.04
C PRO A 172 -29.34 -5.25 17.30
N ALA A 173 -29.25 -4.37 18.32
CA ALA A 173 -30.24 -3.34 18.58
C ALA A 173 -30.18 -2.16 17.59
N VAL A 174 -29.09 -2.04 16.82
CA VAL A 174 -28.93 -1.00 15.80
C VAL A 174 -29.25 -1.63 14.44
N PRO A 175 -30.42 -1.33 13.83
CA PRO A 175 -30.77 -1.89 12.53
C PRO A 175 -29.84 -1.34 11.44
N PRO A 176 -29.52 -2.15 10.40
CA PRO A 176 -28.83 -1.65 9.22
C PRO A 176 -29.60 -0.53 8.54
N VAL A 177 -28.88 0.40 7.91
CA VAL A 177 -29.48 1.47 7.12
C VAL A 177 -30.26 0.91 5.94
N GLU A 178 -31.44 1.47 5.69
CA GLU A 178 -32.29 1.10 4.56
C GLU A 178 -31.60 1.35 3.21
N GLU A 179 -31.91 0.51 2.22
CA GLU A 179 -31.27 0.56 0.90
C GLU A 179 -31.37 1.93 0.22
N ALA A 180 -32.56 2.53 0.20
CA ALA A 180 -32.75 3.85 -0.41
C ALA A 180 -31.92 4.96 0.27
N GLN A 181 -31.75 4.89 1.59
CA GLN A 181 -30.94 5.85 2.34
C GLN A 181 -29.44 5.64 2.06
N ARG A 182 -29.00 4.39 2.02
CA ARG A 182 -27.62 4.02 1.67
C ARG A 182 -27.28 4.51 0.26
N ASP A 183 -28.15 4.29 -0.72
CA ASP A 183 -27.94 4.75 -2.10
C ASP A 183 -27.85 6.27 -2.19
N THR A 184 -28.66 6.99 -1.40
CA THR A 184 -28.62 8.46 -1.34
C THR A 184 -27.27 8.96 -0.82
N VAL A 185 -26.75 8.34 0.26
CA VAL A 185 -25.42 8.68 0.81
C VAL A 185 -24.32 8.40 -0.21
N LEU A 186 -24.34 7.23 -0.84
CA LEU A 186 -23.34 6.84 -1.84
C LEU A 186 -23.38 7.73 -3.07
N ALA A 187 -24.57 8.07 -3.57
CA ALA A 187 -24.73 8.99 -4.70
C ALA A 187 -24.14 10.37 -4.38
N ALA A 188 -24.40 10.91 -3.20
CA ALA A 188 -23.86 12.23 -2.83
C ALA A 188 -22.34 12.24 -2.65
N LEU A 189 -21.76 11.20 -2.03
CA LEU A 189 -20.29 11.06 -1.95
C LEU A 189 -19.64 10.89 -3.32
N ARG A 190 -20.35 10.26 -4.26
CA ARG A 190 -19.90 10.14 -5.65
C ARG A 190 -19.98 11.46 -6.40
N ASP A 191 -21.11 12.16 -6.28
CA ASP A 191 -21.37 13.42 -7.00
C ASP A 191 -20.43 14.55 -6.53
N THR A 192 -19.88 14.42 -5.33
CA THR A 192 -18.87 15.32 -4.75
C THR A 192 -17.44 14.94 -5.15
N GLY A 193 -17.26 13.81 -5.83
CA GLY A 193 -15.99 13.34 -6.35
C GLY A 193 -15.10 12.64 -5.33
N PHE A 194 -15.61 12.28 -4.15
CA PHE A 194 -14.83 11.61 -3.09
C PHE A 194 -14.73 10.10 -3.26
N ILE A 195 -15.76 9.51 -3.86
CA ILE A 195 -15.77 8.09 -4.14
C ILE A 195 -16.22 7.82 -5.57
N THR A 196 -15.89 6.64 -6.05
CA THR A 196 -16.47 6.06 -7.26
C THR A 196 -16.84 4.61 -6.98
N TYR A 197 -17.86 4.13 -7.66
CA TYR A 197 -18.27 2.73 -7.62
C TYR A 197 -18.94 2.36 -8.93
N GLN A 198 -19.00 1.07 -9.24
CA GLN A 198 -19.63 0.62 -10.48
C GLN A 198 -21.15 0.69 -10.34
N PRO A 199 -21.89 1.38 -11.24
CA PRO A 199 -23.34 1.49 -11.14
C PRO A 199 -24.08 0.15 -11.24
N SER A 200 -23.43 -0.88 -11.79
CA SER A 200 -23.95 -2.24 -11.89
C SER A 200 -23.76 -3.07 -10.61
N GLU A 201 -22.95 -2.59 -9.66
CA GLU A 201 -22.78 -3.25 -8.36
C GLU A 201 -23.87 -2.80 -7.41
N HIS A 202 -24.70 -3.74 -6.96
CA HIS A 202 -25.64 -3.48 -5.87
C HIS A 202 -24.89 -3.42 -4.55
N MET A 203 -24.82 -2.23 -3.95
CA MET A 203 -24.14 -2.01 -2.66
C MET A 203 -25.04 -2.49 -1.52
N GLY A 204 -24.79 -3.71 -1.04
CA GLY A 204 -25.46 -4.29 0.13
C GLY A 204 -24.79 -3.93 1.45
N ALA A 205 -25.53 -4.09 2.56
CA ALA A 205 -24.95 -3.97 3.90
C ALA A 205 -23.96 -5.12 4.19
N ALA A 206 -22.79 -4.79 4.71
CA ALA A 206 -21.70 -5.71 4.99
C ALA A 206 -21.48 -5.92 6.49
N ASN A 207 -21.07 -7.11 6.92
CA ASN A 207 -20.65 -7.34 8.29
C ASN A 207 -19.29 -6.71 8.60
N ALA A 208 -18.40 -6.63 7.62
CA ALA A 208 -17.04 -6.15 7.82
C ALA A 208 -16.53 -5.32 6.65
N ALA A 209 -15.52 -4.50 6.92
CA ALA A 209 -14.83 -3.67 5.92
C ALA A 209 -13.40 -4.18 5.68
N LEU A 210 -12.99 -4.21 4.42
CA LEU A 210 -11.61 -4.45 4.04
C LEU A 210 -11.12 -3.31 3.15
N VAL A 211 -10.16 -2.54 3.65
CA VAL A 211 -9.53 -1.43 2.94
C VAL A 211 -8.23 -1.95 2.31
N VAL A 212 -8.13 -1.90 0.99
CA VAL A 212 -6.92 -2.27 0.24
C VAL A 212 -6.20 -0.99 -0.18
N THR A 213 -4.92 -0.90 0.19
CA THR A 213 -4.04 0.24 -0.09
C THR A 213 -2.75 -0.15 -0.81
N GLY A 214 -2.01 0.84 -1.29
CA GLY A 214 -0.72 0.65 -1.95
C GLY A 214 0.41 0.25 -0.98
N GLY A 215 1.65 0.44 -1.45
CA GLY A 215 2.87 0.13 -0.70
C GLY A 215 3.44 1.37 -0.01
N ALA A 216 4.76 1.54 -0.09
CA ALA A 216 5.43 2.72 0.40
C ALA A 216 4.94 4.00 -0.29
N LEU A 217 4.76 5.07 0.48
CA LEU A 217 4.44 6.40 -0.04
C LEU A 217 5.71 7.27 -0.14
N PRO A 218 5.80 8.16 -1.16
CA PRO A 218 6.83 9.20 -1.21
C PRO A 218 6.83 10.11 0.03
N GLN A 219 7.97 10.73 0.35
CA GLN A 219 8.06 11.63 1.51
C GLN A 219 7.17 12.87 1.39
N ASP A 220 6.87 13.29 0.17
CA ASP A 220 5.99 14.40 -0.18
C ASP A 220 4.53 13.98 -0.42
N ALA A 221 4.15 12.75 -0.08
CA ALA A 221 2.78 12.25 -0.20
C ALA A 221 1.76 12.96 0.73
N GLY A 222 2.23 13.90 1.56
CA GLY A 222 1.40 14.69 2.46
C GLY A 222 0.60 13.81 3.42
N ASN A 223 -0.70 14.06 3.52
CA ASN A 223 -1.58 13.38 4.48
C ASN A 223 -2.22 12.10 3.93
N ARG A 224 -1.86 11.62 2.74
CA ARG A 224 -2.56 10.50 2.08
C ARG A 224 -2.69 9.26 2.96
N GLY A 225 -1.58 8.78 3.54
CA GLY A 225 -1.62 7.61 4.41
C GLY A 225 -2.37 7.86 5.73
N VAL A 226 -2.28 9.06 6.29
CA VAL A 226 -3.04 9.45 7.50
C VAL A 226 -4.54 9.47 7.23
N SER A 227 -4.98 10.01 6.09
CA SER A 227 -6.39 10.04 5.69
C SER A 227 -6.97 8.63 5.57
N VAL A 228 -6.23 7.70 4.94
CA VAL A 228 -6.64 6.29 4.82
C VAL A 228 -6.66 5.58 6.16
N ALA A 229 -5.64 5.79 7.00
CA ALA A 229 -5.57 5.19 8.34
C ALA A 229 -6.75 5.62 9.22
N ARG A 230 -7.09 6.92 9.21
CA ARG A 230 -8.22 7.48 9.93
C ARG A 230 -9.56 7.02 9.38
N PHE A 231 -9.69 6.95 8.05
CA PHE A 231 -10.85 6.38 7.40
C PHE A 231 -11.10 4.93 7.86
N ALA A 232 -10.08 4.08 7.82
CA ALA A 232 -10.18 2.70 8.30
C ALA A 232 -10.55 2.64 9.80
N ALA A 233 -9.94 3.48 10.63
CA ALA A 233 -10.24 3.54 12.06
C ALA A 233 -11.67 3.98 12.34
N ALA A 234 -12.21 4.92 11.57
CA ALA A 234 -13.59 5.39 11.73
C ALA A 234 -14.65 4.40 11.22
N LEU A 235 -14.28 3.45 10.36
CA LEU A 235 -15.17 2.33 9.97
C LEU A 235 -15.34 1.30 11.09
N ALA A 236 -14.29 1.07 11.88
CA ALA A 236 -14.23 -0.02 12.87
C ALA A 236 -15.41 -0.09 13.86
N PRO A 237 -15.96 1.02 14.39
CA PRO A 237 -17.08 0.96 15.34
C PRO A 237 -18.42 0.53 14.73
N HIS A 238 -18.55 0.53 13.40
CA HIS A 238 -19.83 0.32 12.71
C HIS A 238 -20.03 -1.08 12.17
N GLY A 239 -19.00 -1.92 12.17
CA GLY A 239 -19.05 -3.30 11.72
C GLY A 239 -18.61 -4.30 12.77
N SER A 240 -18.50 -5.56 12.37
CA SER A 240 -17.87 -6.64 13.14
C SER A 240 -16.37 -6.75 12.91
N GLY A 241 -15.82 -6.01 11.95
CA GLY A 241 -14.38 -5.96 11.74
C GLY A 241 -13.98 -4.97 10.67
N THR A 242 -12.84 -4.33 10.86
CA THR A 242 -12.16 -3.55 9.82
C THR A 242 -10.72 -3.99 9.70
N LEU A 243 -10.30 -4.30 8.47
CA LEU A 243 -8.92 -4.66 8.16
C LEU A 243 -8.36 -3.71 7.09
N LEU A 244 -7.13 -3.23 7.29
CA LEU A 244 -6.38 -2.42 6.34
C LEU A 244 -5.22 -3.24 5.76
N ALA A 245 -5.31 -3.59 4.49
CA ALA A 245 -4.33 -4.40 3.77
C ALA A 245 -3.52 -3.54 2.79
N GLY A 246 -2.23 -3.39 3.04
CA GLY A 246 -1.28 -2.73 2.15
C GLY A 246 -0.32 -3.71 1.48
N ARG A 247 0.37 -3.24 0.44
CA ARG A 247 1.47 -3.97 -0.20
C ARG A 247 2.76 -3.82 0.60
N ASP A 248 3.79 -4.58 0.23
CA ASP A 248 5.12 -4.40 0.79
C ASP A 248 5.57 -2.92 0.78
N GLY A 249 6.20 -2.50 1.87
CA GLY A 249 6.56 -1.11 2.15
C GLY A 249 5.45 -0.25 2.78
N SER A 250 4.19 -0.70 2.82
CA SER A 250 3.08 0.04 3.46
C SER A 250 3.23 0.22 4.98
N ALA A 251 4.06 -0.60 5.63
CA ALA A 251 4.42 -0.51 7.04
C ALA A 251 5.58 0.45 7.34
N THR A 252 5.92 1.35 6.40
CA THR A 252 7.02 2.33 6.58
C THR A 252 6.58 3.78 6.35
N GLY A 253 7.28 4.72 6.99
CA GLY A 253 7.08 6.15 6.77
C GLY A 253 5.66 6.62 7.07
N GLY A 254 5.12 7.46 6.18
CA GLY A 254 3.76 8.00 6.26
C GLY A 254 2.69 7.15 5.58
N ALA A 255 2.98 5.90 5.23
CA ALA A 255 2.01 5.01 4.60
C ALA A 255 0.92 4.56 5.59
N ALA A 256 -0.25 4.18 5.07
CA ALA A 256 -1.45 4.00 5.91
C ALA A 256 -1.28 2.92 6.98
N VAL A 257 -0.69 1.76 6.65
CA VAL A 257 -0.44 0.68 7.63
C VAL A 257 0.54 1.13 8.72
N ALA A 258 1.61 1.85 8.35
CA ALA A 258 2.56 2.42 9.30
C ALA A 258 1.88 3.39 10.29
N VAL A 259 1.04 4.29 9.76
CA VAL A 259 0.30 5.27 10.57
C VAL A 259 -0.69 4.57 11.51
N THR A 260 -1.47 3.61 11.01
CA THR A 260 -2.41 2.83 11.83
C THR A 260 -1.70 2.11 12.97
N ARG A 261 -0.54 1.51 12.72
CA ARG A 261 0.24 0.79 13.75
C ARG A 261 0.88 1.73 14.79
N ALA A 262 1.27 2.93 14.37
CA ALA A 262 1.93 3.90 15.25
C ALA A 262 0.96 4.59 16.22
N ASP A 263 -0.32 4.70 15.87
CA ASP A 263 -1.35 5.29 16.72
C ASP A 263 -2.05 4.21 17.58
N ALA A 264 -2.03 4.36 18.90
CA ALA A 264 -2.57 3.35 19.82
C ALA A 264 -4.09 3.13 19.68
N GLN A 265 -4.85 4.17 19.34
CA GLN A 265 -6.31 4.06 19.15
C GLN A 265 -6.61 3.34 17.84
N MET A 266 -5.91 3.68 16.76
CA MET A 266 -6.10 3.01 15.47
C MET A 266 -5.62 1.56 15.50
N ASN A 267 -4.46 1.29 16.12
CA ASN A 267 -3.88 -0.05 16.24
C ASN A 267 -4.79 -1.02 17.00
N SER A 268 -5.50 -0.53 18.03
CA SER A 268 -6.46 -1.35 18.79
C SER A 268 -7.82 -1.53 18.10
N ALA A 269 -8.15 -0.69 17.11
CA ALA A 269 -9.43 -0.73 16.40
C ALA A 269 -9.37 -1.43 15.04
N VAL A 270 -8.21 -1.45 14.37
CA VAL A 270 -8.06 -1.91 12.98
C VAL A 270 -6.96 -2.97 12.88
N SER A 271 -7.30 -4.13 12.32
CA SER A 271 -6.28 -5.11 11.94
C SER A 271 -5.53 -4.64 10.69
N THR A 272 -4.23 -4.93 10.58
CA THR A 272 -3.48 -4.60 9.37
C THR A 272 -2.74 -5.79 8.79
N VAL A 273 -2.54 -5.77 7.47
CA VAL A 273 -1.69 -6.69 6.71
C VAL A 273 -0.81 -5.86 5.80
N ASP A 274 0.50 -6.12 5.74
CA ASP A 274 1.45 -5.28 4.98
C ASP A 274 2.04 -5.93 3.72
N ASN A 275 1.55 -7.11 3.33
CA ASN A 275 2.07 -7.88 2.21
C ASN A 275 0.96 -8.46 1.32
N VAL A 276 -0.12 -7.70 1.11
CA VAL A 276 -1.31 -8.11 0.32
C VAL A 276 -0.99 -8.43 -1.15
N ASP A 277 0.20 -8.07 -1.63
CA ASP A 277 0.69 -8.43 -2.95
C ASP A 277 1.23 -9.85 -3.06
N THR A 278 1.24 -10.59 -1.96
CA THR A 278 1.64 -12.00 -1.89
C THR A 278 0.47 -12.90 -1.53
N ALA A 279 0.53 -14.19 -1.89
CA ALA A 279 -0.53 -15.14 -1.55
C ALA A 279 -0.70 -15.29 -0.02
N PRO A 280 0.37 -15.42 0.78
CA PRO A 280 0.27 -15.44 2.25
C PRO A 280 -0.42 -14.21 2.84
N GLY A 281 -0.10 -13.00 2.36
CA GLY A 281 -0.74 -11.79 2.85
C GLY A 281 -2.24 -11.76 2.57
N ARG A 282 -2.66 -12.19 1.39
CA ARG A 282 -4.10 -12.28 1.02
C ARG A 282 -4.84 -13.33 1.85
N ILE A 283 -4.21 -14.47 2.14
CA ILE A 283 -4.76 -15.48 3.07
C ILE A 283 -4.92 -14.88 4.46
N THR A 284 -3.89 -14.22 4.98
CA THR A 284 -3.91 -13.57 6.29
C THR A 284 -4.97 -12.48 6.36
N ALA A 285 -5.21 -11.72 5.30
CA ALA A 285 -6.28 -10.72 5.26
C ALA A 285 -7.67 -11.37 5.44
N VAL A 286 -7.92 -12.50 4.77
CA VAL A 286 -9.19 -13.25 4.95
C VAL A 286 -9.30 -13.85 6.35
N LEU A 287 -8.23 -14.49 6.85
CA LEU A 287 -8.23 -15.10 8.18
C LEU A 287 -8.37 -14.04 9.29
N GLY A 288 -7.71 -12.89 9.14
CA GLY A 288 -7.79 -11.78 10.09
C GLY A 288 -9.19 -11.16 10.10
N LEU A 289 -9.84 -11.08 8.95
CA LEU A 289 -11.22 -10.64 8.86
C LEU A 289 -12.18 -11.65 9.52
N HIS A 290 -11.93 -12.95 9.33
CA HIS A 290 -12.67 -14.02 10.00
C HIS A 290 -12.54 -13.94 11.53
N ASP A 291 -11.33 -13.72 12.05
CA ASP A 291 -11.12 -13.57 13.50
C ASP A 291 -11.90 -12.38 14.05
N LEU A 292 -11.78 -11.20 13.40
CA LEU A 292 -12.52 -10.00 13.78
C LEU A 292 -14.04 -10.22 13.79
N VAL A 293 -14.60 -10.77 12.70
CA VAL A 293 -16.04 -10.99 12.57
C VAL A 293 -16.60 -11.95 13.63
N ASN A 294 -15.75 -12.79 14.22
CA ASN A 294 -16.11 -13.70 15.31
C ASN A 294 -15.79 -13.14 16.72
N GLY A 295 -15.48 -11.85 16.83
CA GLY A 295 -15.20 -11.18 18.11
C GLY A 295 -13.73 -11.24 18.54
N GLY A 296 -12.83 -11.58 17.63
CA GLY A 296 -11.39 -11.44 17.82
C GLY A 296 -10.96 -9.98 17.98
N HIS A 297 -9.68 -9.79 18.29
CA HIS A 297 -9.12 -8.45 18.52
C HIS A 297 -8.34 -7.97 17.29
N ALA A 298 -8.19 -6.65 17.14
CA ALA A 298 -7.34 -6.09 16.11
C ALA A 298 -5.90 -6.62 16.21
N GLY A 299 -5.37 -7.12 15.09
CA GLY A 299 -4.05 -7.72 14.99
C GLY A 299 -3.21 -7.10 13.86
N GLN A 300 -1.89 -7.07 14.05
CA GLN A 300 -0.95 -6.43 13.12
C GLN A 300 -0.10 -7.51 12.45
N TYR A 301 -0.40 -7.83 11.19
CA TYR A 301 0.16 -8.99 10.52
C TYR A 301 1.08 -8.65 9.35
N GLY A 302 1.98 -9.59 9.05
CA GLY A 302 2.89 -9.52 7.92
C GLY A 302 4.35 -9.48 8.36
N THR A 303 5.19 -8.81 7.58
CA THR A 303 6.66 -8.84 7.77
C THR A 303 7.27 -7.46 7.99
N GLY A 304 6.49 -6.40 7.79
CA GLY A 304 6.91 -5.03 7.97
C GLY A 304 6.97 -4.58 9.44
N HIS A 305 7.44 -3.35 9.65
CA HIS A 305 7.60 -2.80 10.99
C HIS A 305 6.25 -2.72 11.74
N GLY A 306 6.28 -3.04 13.03
CA GLY A 306 5.10 -3.05 13.89
C GLY A 306 4.17 -4.25 13.71
N ALA A 307 4.50 -5.22 12.85
CA ALA A 307 3.80 -6.51 12.83
C ALA A 307 4.10 -7.31 14.10
N THR A 308 3.07 -7.90 14.71
CA THR A 308 3.18 -8.74 15.91
C THR A 308 3.24 -10.22 15.56
N SER A 309 2.78 -10.61 14.36
CA SER A 309 2.84 -11.98 13.84
C SER A 309 2.86 -11.98 12.30
N ILE A 310 3.31 -13.08 11.69
CA ILE A 310 3.25 -13.26 10.23
C ILE A 310 1.80 -13.45 9.77
N THR A 311 0.98 -14.14 10.57
CA THR A 311 -0.44 -14.42 10.29
C THR A 311 -1.24 -14.57 11.58
N VAL A 312 -2.55 -14.80 11.46
CA VAL A 312 -3.44 -15.01 12.60
C VAL A 312 -3.01 -16.28 13.36
N PRO A 313 -2.74 -16.21 14.67
CA PRO A 313 -2.42 -17.39 15.46
C PRO A 313 -3.66 -18.30 15.57
N GLN A 314 -3.45 -19.61 15.44
CA GLN A 314 -4.49 -20.63 15.66
C GLN A 314 -4.61 -21.02 17.13
#